data_AF-A0A7X8GG52-F1
#
_entry.id   AF-A0A7X8GG52-F1
#
_cell.length_a   1.000
_cell.length_b   1.000
_cell.length_c   1.000
_cell.angle_alpha   90.00
_cell.angle_beta   90.00
_cell.angle_gamma   90.00
#
_symmetry.space_group_name_H-M   'P 1'
#
loop_
_entity.id
_entity.type
_entity.pdbx_description
1 polymer ?
#
loop_
_entity_poly.entity_id
_entity_poly.type
_entity_poly.pdbx_seq_one_letter_code
_entity_poly.pdbx_strand_id
1 'polypeptide(L)'
;MPVMRRTRIALNVQGIPVVKDLIVAEKEPFSPSLNSLREPERRVVGGYQKKIARLLLDIAGMEELRHFGTRRSLPGRVLETFRRVMDLFDESTRYLLGCLQDRGIFVRCGPQCPHCCYNMPSGLSNLELIGIYHGSVCTGMAPRLFRRCLEAGETWEGLLQRNPRQDDRDAPGALHHSREELLKRYLGQCMPCPFLHRSFCVVYPYRPMACRMHFSLSPPHWCNPAHFQNPHAVSFNLEPGECVQKALDRLDARFCLNISDIMICGFLELTVNIMQFEPIRWT
;
A
#
# COMPACT_ATOMS: atom_id res chain seq x y z
N MET A 1 -45.16 -59.85 -7.55
CA MET A 1 -43.80 -59.63 -8.07
C MET A 1 -43.56 -58.12 -8.22
N PRO A 2 -42.76 -57.49 -7.36
CA PRO A 2 -42.40 -56.08 -7.51
C PRO A 2 -41.07 -55.95 -8.28
N VAL A 3 -41.05 -55.04 -9.24
CA VAL A 3 -39.88 -54.74 -10.08
C VAL A 3 -38.86 -53.95 -9.25
N MET A 4 -37.70 -54.57 -8.99
CA MET A 4 -36.50 -53.93 -8.45
C MET A 4 -36.03 -52.81 -9.38
N ARG A 5 -36.04 -51.55 -8.90
CA ARG A 5 -35.25 -50.47 -9.49
C ARG A 5 -33.87 -50.45 -8.83
N ARG A 6 -32.83 -50.69 -9.62
CA ARG A 6 -31.43 -50.52 -9.21
C ARG A 6 -31.13 -49.03 -9.04
N THR A 7 -30.88 -48.62 -7.81
CA THR A 7 -30.28 -47.33 -7.46
C THR A 7 -28.83 -47.32 -7.92
N ARG A 8 -28.48 -46.50 -8.93
CA ARG A 8 -27.08 -46.15 -9.20
C ARG A 8 -26.68 -45.05 -8.22
N ILE A 9 -25.86 -45.43 -7.25
CA ILE A 9 -25.10 -44.51 -6.41
C ILE A 9 -23.94 -44.00 -7.28
N ALA A 10 -23.98 -42.73 -7.68
CA ALA A 10 -22.79 -42.03 -8.16
C ALA A 10 -22.17 -41.31 -6.95
N LEU A 11 -21.10 -41.90 -6.41
CA LEU A 11 -20.21 -41.23 -5.46
C LEU A 11 -19.46 -40.14 -6.23
N ASN A 12 -19.77 -38.87 -5.98
CA ASN A 12 -18.89 -37.78 -6.36
C ASN A 12 -17.95 -37.52 -5.17
N VAL A 13 -16.71 -37.93 -5.33
CA VAL A 13 -15.62 -37.72 -4.38
C VAL A 13 -15.22 -36.25 -4.47
N GLN A 14 -15.83 -35.40 -3.64
CA GLN A 14 -15.24 -34.24 -2.94
C GLN A 14 -16.37 -33.39 -2.37
N GLY A 15 -16.65 -33.57 -1.08
CA GLY A 15 -17.63 -32.82 -0.31
C GLY A 15 -17.15 -31.41 0.02
N ILE A 16 -17.18 -30.50 -0.96
CA ILE A 16 -17.07 -29.05 -0.74
C ILE A 16 -18.44 -28.45 -1.09
N PRO A 17 -19.14 -27.77 -0.18
CA PRO A 17 -20.38 -27.09 -0.52
C PRO A 17 -20.05 -25.98 -1.53
N VAL A 18 -20.71 -26.06 -2.68
CA VAL A 18 -20.65 -25.04 -3.73
C VAL A 18 -21.37 -23.81 -3.20
N VAL A 19 -20.60 -22.80 -2.78
CA VAL A 19 -21.10 -21.45 -2.43
C VAL A 19 -21.51 -20.75 -3.73
N LYS A 20 -22.65 -21.13 -4.31
CA LYS A 20 -23.21 -20.47 -5.51
C LYS A 20 -24.30 -19.43 -5.20
N ASP A 21 -24.82 -19.39 -3.97
CA ASP A 21 -25.96 -18.54 -3.62
C ASP A 21 -25.60 -17.28 -2.82
N LEU A 22 -24.34 -16.83 -2.86
CA LEU A 22 -23.87 -15.63 -2.15
C LEU A 22 -23.32 -14.53 -3.07
N ILE A 23 -23.50 -14.66 -4.39
CA ILE A 23 -22.93 -13.75 -5.39
C ILE A 23 -24.05 -13.18 -6.27
N VAL A 24 -24.96 -12.38 -5.72
CA VAL A 24 -25.55 -11.17 -6.35
C VAL A 24 -26.27 -10.41 -5.23
N ALA A 25 -25.50 -9.74 -4.37
CA ALA A 25 -26.00 -8.57 -3.69
C ALA A 25 -24.91 -7.53 -3.87
N GLU A 26 -25.26 -6.38 -4.45
CA GLU A 26 -24.46 -5.16 -4.45
C GLU A 26 -24.27 -4.70 -3.00
N LYS A 27 -23.58 -5.49 -2.19
CA LYS A 27 -23.15 -5.11 -0.86
C LYS A 27 -22.05 -4.10 -1.06
N GLU A 28 -22.27 -2.91 -0.49
CA GLU A 28 -21.25 -1.90 -0.34
C GLU A 28 -19.91 -2.55 0.02
N PRO A 29 -18.79 -2.11 -0.60
CA PRO A 29 -17.49 -2.71 -0.37
C PRO A 29 -17.23 -2.73 1.13
N PHE A 30 -16.99 -3.93 1.67
CA PHE A 30 -16.67 -4.13 3.08
C PHE A 30 -15.40 -3.33 3.40
N SER A 31 -15.59 -2.14 3.99
CA SER A 31 -14.51 -1.28 4.45
C SER A 31 -14.62 -1.19 5.97
N PRO A 32 -13.84 -1.99 6.72
CA PRO A 32 -13.82 -1.90 8.17
C PRO A 32 -13.24 -0.54 8.56
N SER A 33 -14.12 0.43 8.76
CA SER A 33 -13.74 1.75 9.26
C SER A 33 -13.45 1.68 10.76
N LEU A 34 -12.64 2.61 11.27
CA LEU A 34 -12.43 2.78 12.71
C LEU A 34 -13.75 2.93 13.49
N ASN A 35 -14.81 3.40 12.83
CA ASN A 35 -16.13 3.53 13.43
C ASN A 35 -16.80 2.18 13.73
N SER A 36 -16.40 1.11 13.04
CA SER A 36 -16.87 -0.25 13.30
C SER A 36 -16.28 -0.87 14.57
N LEU A 37 -15.22 -0.27 15.13
CA LEU A 37 -14.56 -0.77 16.35
C LEU A 37 -15.38 -0.47 17.60
N ARG A 38 -15.25 -1.31 18.63
CA ARG A 38 -15.84 -1.05 19.94
C ARG A 38 -15.08 0.09 20.62
N GLU A 39 -15.73 0.75 21.58
CA GLU A 39 -15.11 1.88 22.30
C GLU A 39 -13.73 1.59 22.95
N PRO A 40 -13.48 0.43 23.59
CA PRO A 40 -12.13 0.13 24.09
C PRO A 40 -11.10 -0.03 22.96
N GLU A 41 -11.48 -0.65 21.84
CA GLU A 41 -10.61 -0.85 20.68
C GLU A 41 -10.27 0.50 20.02
N ARG A 42 -11.27 1.38 19.84
CA ARG A 42 -11.06 2.75 19.34
C ARG A 42 -10.09 3.54 20.22
N ARG A 43 -10.18 3.41 21.55
CA ARG A 43 -9.26 4.08 22.48
C ARG A 43 -7.82 3.57 22.34
N VAL A 44 -7.62 2.25 22.21
CA VAL A 44 -6.29 1.66 22.00
C VAL A 44 -5.69 2.13 20.68
N VAL A 45 -6.44 2.00 19.59
CA VAL A 45 -5.99 2.40 18.24
C VAL A 45 -5.73 3.90 18.18
N GLY A 46 -6.63 4.73 18.75
CA GLY A 46 -6.42 6.16 18.88
C GLY A 46 -5.16 6.52 19.67
N GLY A 47 -4.80 5.71 20.67
CA GLY A 47 -3.53 5.83 21.41
C GLY A 47 -2.30 5.60 20.51
N TYR A 48 -2.33 4.60 19.64
CA TYR A 48 -1.28 4.39 18.63
C TYR A 48 -1.19 5.56 17.66
N GLN A 49 -2.32 5.98 17.07
CA GLN A 49 -2.37 7.08 16.09
C GLN A 49 -1.79 8.39 16.67
N LYS A 50 -2.12 8.73 17.92
CA LYS A 50 -1.55 9.90 18.62
C LYS A 50 -0.04 9.79 18.83
N LYS A 51 0.48 8.61 19.17
CA LYS A 51 1.92 8.37 19.33
C LYS A 51 2.66 8.51 18.00
N ILE A 52 2.12 7.91 16.93
CA ILE A 52 2.65 8.01 15.56
C ILE A 52 2.70 9.47 15.13
N ALA A 53 1.58 10.19 15.25
CA ALA A 53 1.49 11.60 14.89
C ALA A 53 2.49 12.48 15.67
N ARG A 54 2.67 12.23 16.97
CA ARG A 54 3.66 12.94 17.79
C ARG A 54 5.08 12.74 17.27
N LEU A 55 5.48 11.49 17.00
CA LEU A 55 6.84 11.20 16.49
C LEU A 55 7.07 11.84 15.10
N LEU A 56 6.06 11.85 14.24
CA LEU A 56 6.13 12.54 12.95
C LEU A 56 6.29 14.06 13.11
N LEU A 57 5.58 14.67 14.06
CA LEU A 57 5.72 16.09 14.39
C LEU A 57 7.08 16.40 15.03
N ASP A 58 7.62 15.49 15.85
CA ASP A 58 8.97 15.63 16.41
C ASP A 58 10.03 15.63 15.29
N ILE A 59 9.87 14.78 14.27
CA ILE A 59 10.71 14.83 13.05
C ILE A 59 10.49 16.16 12.33
N ALA A 60 9.24 16.58 12.09
CA ALA A 60 8.91 17.81 11.37
C ALA A 60 9.49 19.08 12.04
N GLY A 61 9.73 19.05 13.35
CA GLY A 61 10.39 20.12 14.10
C GLY A 61 11.89 20.30 13.79
N MET A 62 12.53 19.37 13.08
CA MET A 62 13.94 19.43 12.74
C MET A 62 14.20 20.38 11.58
N GLU A 63 15.13 21.32 11.74
CA GLU A 63 15.42 22.34 10.72
C GLU A 63 16.23 21.76 9.56
N GLU A 64 16.98 20.69 9.80
CA GLU A 64 17.80 19.99 8.81
C GLU A 64 16.97 19.45 7.63
N LEU A 65 15.68 19.18 7.82
CA LEU A 65 14.75 18.72 6.79
C LEU A 65 14.65 19.69 5.61
N ARG A 66 14.63 21.01 5.89
CA ARG A 66 14.50 22.06 4.84
C ARG A 66 15.66 22.06 3.86
N HIS A 67 16.81 21.57 4.31
CA HIS A 67 18.05 21.57 3.55
C HIS A 67 18.37 20.20 2.96
N PHE A 68 17.49 19.21 3.10
CA PHE A 68 17.75 17.87 2.59
C PHE A 68 17.98 17.86 1.08
N GLY A 69 17.17 18.60 0.31
CA GLY A 69 17.30 18.66 -1.15
C GLY A 69 18.67 19.12 -1.64
N THR A 70 19.35 19.99 -0.88
CA THR A 70 20.69 20.50 -1.25
C THR A 70 21.82 19.74 -0.57
N ARG A 71 21.69 19.39 0.71
CA ARG A 71 22.75 18.74 1.50
C ARG A 71 22.80 17.22 1.31
N ARG A 72 21.67 16.60 0.93
CA ARG A 72 21.49 15.14 0.82
C ARG A 72 21.89 14.41 2.11
N SER A 73 21.68 15.08 3.23
CA SER A 73 22.05 14.62 4.56
C SER A 73 20.90 14.82 5.53
N LEU A 74 20.73 13.89 6.46
CA LEU A 74 19.73 13.96 7.52
C LEU A 74 20.34 13.49 8.83
N PRO A 75 19.87 14.01 9.98
CA PRO A 75 20.25 13.45 11.28
C PRO A 75 19.88 11.97 11.38
N GLY A 76 20.76 11.12 11.91
CA GLY A 76 20.50 9.69 12.11
C GLY A 76 19.22 9.43 12.92
N ARG A 77 18.92 10.31 13.88
CA ARG A 77 17.67 10.28 14.67
C ARG A 77 16.40 10.35 13.83
N VAL A 78 16.43 10.93 12.62
CA VAL A 78 15.27 10.96 11.70
C VAL A 78 14.91 9.53 11.29
N LEU A 79 15.92 8.76 10.85
CA LEU A 79 15.72 7.37 10.44
C LEU A 79 15.27 6.50 11.61
N GLU A 80 15.89 6.64 12.78
CA GLU A 80 15.52 5.90 13.99
C GLU A 80 14.08 6.19 14.41
N THR A 81 13.70 7.47 14.45
CA THR A 81 12.35 7.89 14.82
C THR A 81 11.33 7.42 13.79
N PHE A 82 11.67 7.49 12.50
CA PHE A 82 10.78 7.03 11.44
C PHE A 82 10.59 5.51 11.42
N ARG A 83 11.63 4.73 11.75
CA ARG A 83 11.48 3.29 11.96
C ARG A 83 10.51 3.00 13.09
N ARG A 84 10.59 3.74 14.20
CA ARG A 84 9.63 3.64 15.31
C ARG A 84 8.21 4.01 14.91
N VAL A 85 8.02 5.01 14.04
CA VAL A 85 6.71 5.35 13.44
C VAL A 85 6.15 4.13 12.70
N MET A 86 6.95 3.49 11.85
CA MET A 86 6.52 2.31 11.09
C MET A 86 6.27 1.09 11.98
N ASP A 87 7.07 0.88 13.03
CA ASP A 87 6.88 -0.21 13.99
C ASP A 87 5.57 -0.03 14.77
N LEU A 88 5.27 1.19 15.21
CA LEU A 88 3.99 1.51 15.86
C LEU A 88 2.80 1.36 14.90
N PHE A 89 2.97 1.69 13.62
CA PHE A 89 1.95 1.47 12.61
C PHE A 89 1.67 -0.03 12.44
N ASP A 90 2.71 -0.86 12.31
CA ASP A 90 2.60 -2.32 12.23
C ASP A 90 1.98 -2.92 13.52
N GLU A 91 2.33 -2.42 14.71
CA GLU A 91 1.69 -2.81 15.97
C GLU A 91 0.20 -2.48 15.99
N SER A 92 -0.17 -1.24 15.62
CA SER A 92 -1.56 -0.81 15.58
C SER A 92 -2.40 -1.63 14.60
N THR A 93 -1.80 -1.97 13.46
CA THR A 93 -2.38 -2.81 12.43
C THR A 93 -2.59 -4.23 12.94
N ARG A 94 -1.59 -4.85 13.58
CA ARG A 94 -1.73 -6.19 14.18
C ARG A 94 -2.84 -6.22 15.24
N TYR A 95 -2.94 -5.19 16.06
CA TYR A 95 -4.03 -5.07 17.04
C TYR A 95 -5.41 -5.03 16.35
N LEU A 96 -5.56 -4.20 15.31
CA LEU A 96 -6.79 -4.10 14.52
C LEU A 96 -7.16 -5.43 13.86
N LEU A 97 -6.19 -6.11 13.25
CA LEU A 97 -6.40 -7.41 12.64
C LEU A 97 -6.83 -8.47 13.67
N GLY A 98 -6.28 -8.43 14.88
CA GLY A 98 -6.74 -9.28 15.99
C GLY A 98 -8.20 -9.01 16.36
N CYS A 99 -8.59 -7.73 16.44
CA CYS A 99 -10.00 -7.35 16.71
C CYS A 99 -10.95 -7.83 15.61
N LEU A 100 -10.51 -7.79 14.34
CA LEU A 100 -11.29 -8.32 13.21
C LEU A 100 -11.41 -9.84 13.28
N GLN A 101 -10.32 -10.53 13.63
CA GLN A 101 -10.29 -11.98 13.80
C GLN A 101 -11.24 -12.44 14.90
N ASP A 102 -11.30 -11.73 16.04
CA ASP A 102 -12.24 -12.01 17.14
C ASP A 102 -13.71 -11.88 16.73
N ARG A 103 -13.98 -11.21 15.60
CA ARG A 103 -15.31 -11.06 15.00
C ARG A 103 -15.55 -12.02 13.83
N GLY A 104 -14.65 -12.98 13.63
CA GLY A 104 -14.73 -13.96 12.54
C GLY A 104 -14.29 -13.42 11.18
N ILE A 105 -13.65 -12.25 11.11
CA ILE A 105 -13.11 -11.68 9.87
C ILE A 105 -11.62 -12.04 9.78
N PHE A 106 -11.29 -12.98 8.90
CA PHE A 106 -9.93 -13.51 8.76
C PHE A 106 -9.24 -12.92 7.54
N VAL A 107 -8.18 -12.16 7.77
CA VAL A 107 -7.25 -11.77 6.71
C VAL A 107 -6.47 -13.00 6.24
N ARG A 108 -6.38 -13.16 4.92
CA ARG A 108 -5.73 -14.31 4.27
C ARG A 108 -4.34 -14.00 3.72
N CYS A 109 -3.99 -12.73 3.56
CA CYS A 109 -2.63 -12.34 3.20
C CYS A 109 -1.70 -12.42 4.42
N GLY A 110 -0.42 -12.68 4.17
CA GLY A 110 0.61 -12.75 5.20
C GLY A 110 1.85 -11.94 4.82
N PRO A 111 2.85 -11.90 5.71
CA PRO A 111 4.11 -11.25 5.42
C PRO A 111 4.72 -11.76 4.11
N GLN A 112 5.30 -10.87 3.32
CA GLN A 112 5.95 -11.17 2.03
C GLN A 112 5.02 -11.72 0.93
N CYS A 113 3.70 -11.67 1.10
CA CYS A 113 2.76 -11.97 0.03
C CYS A 113 2.99 -11.03 -1.18
N PRO A 114 3.23 -11.56 -2.40
CA PRO A 114 3.54 -10.74 -3.57
C PRO A 114 2.29 -10.19 -4.27
N HIS A 115 1.09 -10.68 -3.94
CA HIS A 115 -0.09 -10.44 -4.76
C HIS A 115 -0.62 -9.01 -4.68
N CYS A 116 -0.35 -8.27 -3.61
CA CYS A 116 -0.65 -6.84 -3.56
C CYS A 116 0.36 -5.98 -4.33
N CYS A 117 1.54 -6.54 -4.68
CA CYS A 117 2.60 -5.84 -5.40
C CYS A 117 2.29 -5.61 -6.89
N TYR A 118 1.05 -5.78 -7.33
CA TYR A 118 0.58 -5.36 -8.66
C TYR A 118 -0.20 -4.03 -8.60
N ASN A 119 -0.59 -3.60 -7.40
CA ASN A 119 -1.14 -2.26 -7.20
C ASN A 119 0.01 -1.24 -7.19
N MET A 120 -0.22 -0.08 -7.81
CA MET A 120 0.69 1.06 -7.72
C MET A 120 0.49 1.78 -6.38
N PRO A 121 1.47 1.76 -5.46
CA PRO A 121 1.36 2.53 -4.23
C PRO A 121 1.39 4.03 -4.53
N SER A 122 0.52 4.77 -3.87
CA SER A 122 0.25 6.17 -4.12
C SER A 122 -0.03 6.90 -2.81
N GLY A 123 0.15 8.23 -2.76
CA GLY A 123 0.00 9.00 -1.52
C GLY A 123 1.16 8.77 -0.55
N LEU A 124 2.37 8.56 -1.07
CA LEU A 124 3.58 8.42 -0.26
C LEU A 124 4.07 9.80 0.17
N SER A 125 4.51 9.90 1.42
CA SER A 125 5.26 11.05 1.92
C SER A 125 6.70 11.07 1.40
N ASN A 126 7.33 12.24 1.45
CA ASN A 126 8.75 12.42 1.11
C ASN A 126 9.64 11.53 1.97
N LEU A 127 9.33 11.41 3.26
CA LEU A 127 10.11 10.57 4.18
C LEU A 127 9.99 9.07 3.86
N GLU A 128 8.83 8.61 3.38
CA GLU A 128 8.66 7.24 2.90
C GLU A 128 9.51 6.97 1.66
N LEU A 129 9.51 7.88 0.69
CA LEU A 129 10.35 7.78 -0.51
C LEU A 129 11.85 7.76 -0.13
N ILE A 130 12.27 8.60 0.80
CA ILE A 130 13.62 8.60 1.39
C ILE A 130 13.94 7.25 2.04
N GLY A 131 13.00 6.67 2.78
CA GLY A 131 13.13 5.34 3.37
C GLY A 131 13.29 4.23 2.34
N ILE A 132 12.50 4.26 1.25
CA ILE A 132 12.61 3.32 0.13
C ILE A 132 13.97 3.47 -0.56
N TYR A 133 14.41 4.70 -0.83
CA TYR A 133 15.71 4.99 -1.41
C TYR A 133 16.85 4.46 -0.54
N HIS A 134 16.83 4.76 0.76
CA HIS A 134 17.77 4.22 1.73
C HIS A 134 17.82 2.69 1.69
N GLY A 135 16.66 2.02 1.73
CA GLY A 135 16.57 0.57 1.63
C GLY A 135 17.12 0.00 0.32
N SER A 136 16.93 0.71 -0.80
CA SER A 136 17.46 0.31 -2.11
C SER A 136 18.99 0.35 -2.15
N VAL A 137 19.60 1.32 -1.47
CA VAL A 137 21.05 1.46 -1.34
C VAL A 137 21.61 0.39 -0.39
N CYS A 138 21.00 0.20 0.79
CA CYS A 138 21.46 -0.81 1.76
C CYS A 138 21.40 -2.24 1.23
N THR A 139 20.49 -2.52 0.30
CA THR A 139 20.36 -3.85 -0.33
C THR A 139 21.31 -4.03 -1.52
N GLY A 140 22.04 -2.98 -1.93
CA GLY A 140 22.89 -2.99 -3.13
C GLY A 140 22.10 -3.08 -4.43
N MET A 141 20.78 -2.83 -4.39
CA MET A 141 19.89 -3.01 -5.53
C MET A 141 19.48 -1.70 -6.22
N ALA A 142 19.93 -0.54 -5.71
CA ALA A 142 19.51 0.78 -6.20
C ALA A 142 19.58 0.94 -7.74
N PRO A 143 20.68 0.62 -8.45
CA PRO A 143 20.72 0.78 -9.92
C PRO A 143 19.71 -0.13 -10.65
N ARG A 144 19.51 -1.34 -10.15
CA ARG A 144 18.55 -2.29 -10.72
C ARG A 144 17.12 -1.86 -10.48
N LEU A 145 16.81 -1.39 -9.28
CA LEU A 145 15.49 -0.89 -8.90
C LEU A 145 15.16 0.38 -9.67
N PHE A 146 16.13 1.29 -9.83
CA PHE A 146 16.00 2.46 -10.69
C PHE A 146 15.58 2.10 -12.12
N ARG A 147 16.29 1.16 -12.77
CA ARG A 147 15.95 0.73 -14.13
C ARG A 147 14.52 0.17 -14.22
N ARG A 148 14.12 -0.66 -13.26
CA ARG A 148 12.76 -1.21 -13.22
C ARG A 148 11.69 -0.15 -12.95
N CYS A 149 12.00 0.85 -12.12
CA CYS A 149 11.13 2.01 -11.92
C CYS A 149 11.01 2.84 -13.19
N LEU A 150 12.09 2.97 -13.98
CA LEU A 150 12.07 3.68 -15.26
C LEU A 150 11.14 2.98 -16.26
N GLU A 151 11.29 1.66 -16.44
CA GLU A 151 10.40 0.83 -17.28
C GLU A 151 8.93 0.95 -16.85
N ALA A 152 8.67 0.90 -15.53
CA ALA A 152 7.33 1.10 -14.99
C ALA A 152 6.81 2.54 -15.19
N GLY A 153 7.71 3.52 -15.16
CA GLY A 153 7.43 4.94 -15.39
C GLY A 153 6.99 5.22 -16.82
N GLU A 154 7.65 4.63 -17.81
CA GLU A 154 7.25 4.70 -19.22
C GLU A 154 5.84 4.12 -19.43
N THR A 155 5.55 2.99 -18.78
CA THR A 155 4.21 2.39 -18.80
C THR A 155 3.17 3.34 -18.18
N TRP A 156 3.49 3.94 -17.03
CA TRP A 156 2.62 4.89 -16.34
C TRP A 156 2.35 6.14 -17.17
N GLU A 157 3.37 6.71 -17.80
CA GLU A 157 3.25 7.85 -18.70
C GLU A 157 2.37 7.53 -19.91
N GLY A 158 2.54 6.36 -20.52
CA GLY A 158 1.69 5.90 -21.60
C GLY A 158 0.21 5.78 -21.20
N LEU A 159 -0.08 5.39 -19.96
CA LEU A 159 -1.45 5.36 -19.44
C LEU A 159 -2.03 6.77 -19.22
N LEU A 160 -1.22 7.71 -18.75
CA LEU A 160 -1.60 9.12 -18.60
C LEU A 160 -1.95 9.74 -19.95
N GLN A 161 -1.12 9.54 -20.97
CA GLN A 161 -1.33 10.08 -22.32
C GLN A 161 -2.58 9.50 -22.99
N ARG A 162 -2.91 8.23 -22.72
CA ARG A 162 -4.12 7.55 -23.23
C ARG A 162 -5.37 7.82 -22.39
N ASN A 163 -5.33 8.76 -21.45
CA ASN A 163 -6.50 9.12 -20.65
C ASN A 163 -7.12 10.43 -21.18
N PRO A 164 -7.99 10.38 -22.22
CA PRO A 164 -8.49 11.56 -22.94
C PRO A 164 -9.47 12.44 -22.14
N ARG A 165 -9.75 12.14 -20.86
CA ARG A 165 -10.64 12.95 -20.03
C ARG A 165 -9.85 14.10 -19.36
N GLN A 166 -9.49 15.10 -20.17
CA GLN A 166 -9.03 16.40 -19.66
C GLN A 166 -10.15 17.46 -19.61
N ASP A 167 -11.33 17.19 -20.18
CA ASP A 167 -12.40 18.18 -20.34
C ASP A 167 -13.29 18.42 -19.10
N ASP A 168 -13.21 17.58 -18.05
CA ASP A 168 -14.05 17.72 -16.84
C ASP A 168 -13.25 18.20 -15.60
N ARG A 169 -12.17 18.97 -15.78
CA ARG A 169 -11.33 19.44 -14.66
C ARG A 169 -12.04 20.40 -13.69
N ASP A 170 -13.19 20.95 -14.07
CA ASP A 170 -13.92 21.95 -13.27
C ASP A 170 -14.91 21.34 -12.26
N ALA A 171 -15.12 20.02 -12.25
CA ALA A 171 -15.99 19.36 -11.28
C ALA A 171 -15.26 19.00 -9.97
N PRO A 172 -15.77 19.41 -8.78
CA PRO A 172 -15.23 18.97 -7.49
C PRO A 172 -15.22 17.43 -7.39
N GLY A 173 -14.03 16.84 -7.26
CA GLY A 173 -13.85 15.38 -7.19
C GLY A 173 -13.37 14.69 -8.49
N ALA A 174 -13.34 15.40 -9.62
CA ALA A 174 -12.85 14.85 -10.90
C ALA A 174 -11.38 14.37 -10.84
N LEU A 175 -10.54 15.06 -10.05
CA LEU A 175 -9.14 14.68 -9.83
C LEU A 175 -9.00 13.34 -9.08
N HIS A 176 -9.85 13.06 -8.09
CA HIS A 176 -9.81 11.78 -7.37
C HIS A 176 -10.29 10.62 -8.25
N HIS A 177 -11.39 10.80 -8.98
CA HIS A 177 -11.91 9.77 -9.89
C HIS A 177 -10.95 9.47 -11.04
N SER A 178 -10.27 10.48 -11.59
CA SER A 178 -9.26 10.27 -12.64
C SER A 178 -8.04 9.48 -12.15
N ARG A 179 -7.61 9.69 -10.89
CA ARG A 179 -6.50 8.96 -10.28
C ARG A 179 -6.86 7.51 -9.98
N GLU A 180 -8.01 7.23 -9.38
CA GLU A 180 -8.44 5.87 -9.08
C GLU A 180 -8.57 5.02 -10.36
N GLU A 181 -9.14 5.61 -11.41
CA GLU A 181 -9.24 4.99 -12.74
C GLU A 181 -7.86 4.70 -13.33
N LEU A 182 -6.91 5.63 -13.19
CA LEU A 182 -5.53 5.41 -13.65
C LEU A 182 -4.84 4.26 -12.90
N LEU A 183 -5.01 4.19 -11.58
CA LEU A 183 -4.49 3.09 -10.76
C LEU A 183 -5.11 1.73 -11.16
N LYS A 184 -6.42 1.70 -11.45
CA LYS A 184 -7.11 0.51 -11.97
C LYS A 184 -6.55 0.07 -13.33
N ARG A 185 -6.30 1.02 -14.24
CA ARG A 185 -5.68 0.73 -15.54
C ARG A 185 -4.26 0.20 -15.41
N TYR A 186 -3.48 0.75 -14.48
CA TYR A 186 -2.14 0.25 -14.17
C TYR A 186 -2.19 -1.18 -13.64
N LEU A 187 -3.10 -1.48 -12.69
CA LEU A 187 -3.32 -2.85 -12.20
C LEU A 187 -3.66 -3.80 -13.35
N GLY A 188 -4.49 -3.36 -14.29
CA GLY A 188 -4.84 -4.11 -15.50
C GLY A 188 -3.66 -4.42 -16.43
N GLN A 189 -2.54 -3.69 -16.35
CA GLN A 189 -1.32 -4.03 -17.09
C GLN A 189 -0.61 -5.28 -16.53
N CYS A 190 -1.05 -5.81 -15.37
CA CYS A 190 -0.45 -6.96 -14.72
C CYS A 190 1.06 -6.81 -14.47
N MET A 191 1.54 -5.58 -14.33
CA MET A 191 2.95 -5.27 -14.11
C MET A 191 3.31 -5.45 -12.64
N PRO A 192 4.32 -6.27 -12.30
CA PRO A 192 4.75 -6.40 -10.91
C PRO A 192 5.50 -5.14 -10.49
N CYS A 193 5.37 -4.78 -9.22
CA CYS A 193 6.11 -3.71 -8.58
C CYS A 193 7.62 -3.82 -8.86
N PRO A 194 8.30 -2.72 -9.22
CA PRO A 194 9.75 -2.69 -9.45
C PRO A 194 10.60 -3.24 -8.30
N PHE A 195 10.05 -3.24 -7.08
CA PHE A 195 10.73 -3.73 -5.88
C PHE A 195 10.53 -5.24 -5.62
N LEU A 196 9.68 -5.92 -6.41
CA LEU A 196 9.42 -7.36 -6.28
C LEU A 196 10.49 -8.17 -7.03
N HIS A 197 11.27 -9.00 -6.35
CA HIS A 197 12.25 -9.91 -6.95
C HIS A 197 11.99 -11.34 -6.48
N ARG A 198 11.79 -12.28 -7.43
CA ARG A 198 11.46 -13.69 -7.12
C ARG A 198 10.33 -13.84 -6.11
N SER A 199 9.27 -13.04 -6.26
CA SER A 199 8.11 -13.00 -5.35
C SER A 199 8.37 -12.41 -3.95
N PHE A 200 9.51 -11.76 -3.73
CA PHE A 200 9.84 -11.07 -2.48
C PHE A 200 10.10 -9.59 -2.71
N CYS A 201 9.55 -8.72 -1.87
CA CYS A 201 9.88 -7.29 -1.93
C CYS A 201 11.27 -7.07 -1.33
N VAL A 202 12.23 -6.61 -2.13
CA VAL A 202 13.63 -6.47 -1.68
C VAL A 202 13.80 -5.34 -0.66
N VAL A 203 12.88 -4.37 -0.65
CA VAL A 203 12.81 -3.29 0.34
C VAL A 203 11.68 -3.50 1.34
N TYR A 204 11.26 -4.76 1.60
CA TYR A 204 10.13 -5.06 2.48
C TYR A 204 10.16 -4.39 3.87
N PRO A 205 11.32 -4.22 4.55
CA PRO A 205 11.39 -3.48 5.82
C PRO A 205 11.11 -1.98 5.68
N TYR A 206 11.35 -1.42 4.49
CA TYR A 206 11.20 0.00 4.16
C TYR A 206 9.91 0.29 3.38
N ARG A 207 8.97 -0.67 3.33
CA ARG A 207 7.71 -0.48 2.63
C ARG A 207 6.91 0.70 3.21
N PRO A 208 6.27 1.52 2.36
CA PRO A 208 5.47 2.67 2.80
C PRO A 208 4.19 2.22 3.52
N MET A 209 3.56 3.12 4.27
CA MET A 209 2.23 2.95 4.89
C MET A 209 1.21 2.49 3.86
N ALA A 210 1.24 3.04 2.63
CA ALA A 210 0.36 2.62 1.54
C ALA A 210 0.44 1.11 1.23
N CYS A 211 1.62 0.50 1.39
CA CYS A 211 1.79 -0.95 1.26
C CYS A 211 1.43 -1.71 2.54
N ARG A 212 1.61 -1.10 3.72
CA ARG A 212 1.34 -1.72 5.04
C ARG A 212 -0.14 -1.77 5.38
N MET A 213 -0.92 -0.83 4.84
CA MET A 213 -2.35 -0.72 5.14
C MET A 213 -3.22 -1.69 4.34
N HIS A 214 -2.68 -2.35 3.31
CA HIS A 214 -3.48 -3.14 2.38
C HIS A 214 -3.63 -4.61 2.81
N PHE A 215 -4.87 -5.09 2.93
CA PHE A 215 -5.21 -6.44 3.35
C PHE A 215 -6.25 -7.10 2.44
N SER A 216 -6.28 -8.44 2.43
CA SER A 216 -7.24 -9.22 1.67
C SER A 216 -7.92 -10.27 2.54
N LEU A 217 -9.25 -10.35 2.40
CA LEU A 217 -10.08 -11.40 3.00
C LEU A 217 -10.21 -12.61 2.06
N SER A 218 -9.98 -12.41 0.76
CA SER A 218 -9.98 -13.47 -0.24
C SER A 218 -8.67 -14.26 -0.24
N PRO A 219 -8.65 -15.49 -0.78
CA PRO A 219 -7.41 -16.22 -1.01
C PRO A 219 -6.36 -15.34 -1.72
N PRO A 220 -5.09 -15.33 -1.29
CA PRO A 220 -4.12 -14.34 -1.77
C PRO A 220 -3.92 -14.30 -3.29
N HIS A 221 -4.01 -15.47 -3.94
CA HIS A 221 -3.86 -15.58 -5.39
C HIS A 221 -4.97 -14.85 -6.17
N TRP A 222 -6.13 -14.56 -5.55
CA TRP A 222 -7.17 -13.74 -6.18
C TRP A 222 -6.72 -12.30 -6.34
N CYS A 223 -5.84 -11.79 -5.47
CA CYS A 223 -5.31 -10.43 -5.61
C CYS A 223 -4.38 -10.25 -6.82
N ASN A 224 -3.96 -11.34 -7.49
CA ASN A 224 -3.21 -11.24 -8.74
C ASN A 224 -4.15 -10.82 -9.88
N PRO A 225 -3.89 -9.71 -10.60
CA PRO A 225 -4.74 -9.25 -11.70
C PRO A 225 -4.86 -10.26 -12.86
N ALA A 226 -3.90 -11.16 -13.02
CA ALA A 226 -3.98 -12.22 -14.03
C ALA A 226 -4.86 -13.41 -13.61
N HIS A 227 -5.34 -13.46 -12.37
CA HIS A 227 -6.17 -14.55 -11.87
C HIS A 227 -7.64 -14.33 -12.24
N PHE A 228 -8.33 -15.37 -12.74
CA PHE A 228 -9.73 -15.26 -13.19
C PHE A 228 -10.71 -14.82 -12.08
N GLN A 229 -10.37 -15.05 -10.80
CA GLN A 229 -11.16 -14.61 -9.64
C GLN A 229 -10.76 -13.23 -9.10
N ASN A 230 -9.87 -12.49 -9.77
CA ASN A 230 -9.47 -11.15 -9.34
C ASN A 230 -10.63 -10.17 -9.15
N PRO A 231 -11.66 -10.14 -10.03
CA PRO A 231 -12.84 -9.30 -9.81
C PRO A 231 -13.62 -9.63 -8.53
N HIS A 232 -13.40 -10.81 -7.94
CA HIS A 232 -14.03 -11.25 -6.69
C HIS A 232 -13.09 -11.15 -5.47
N ALA A 233 -11.89 -10.58 -5.64
CA ALA A 233 -10.97 -10.36 -4.54
C ALA A 233 -11.52 -9.26 -3.62
N VAL A 234 -11.75 -9.59 -2.36
CA VAL A 234 -12.18 -8.65 -1.33
C VAL A 234 -10.93 -8.15 -0.60
N SER A 235 -10.56 -6.91 -0.89
CA SER A 235 -9.44 -6.22 -0.25
C SER A 235 -9.92 -4.94 0.44
N PHE A 236 -9.19 -4.51 1.46
CA PHE A 236 -9.49 -3.30 2.22
C PHE A 236 -8.20 -2.65 2.73
N ASN A 237 -8.27 -1.36 3.03
CA ASN A 237 -7.16 -0.60 3.62
C ASN A 237 -7.46 -0.26 5.08
N LEU A 238 -6.48 -0.48 5.96
CA LEU A 238 -6.46 0.06 7.32
C LEU A 238 -5.72 1.40 7.31
N GLU A 239 -6.40 2.43 6.82
CA GLU A 239 -5.81 3.75 6.63
C GLU A 239 -5.36 4.39 7.96
N PRO A 240 -4.28 5.17 7.95
CA PRO A 240 -3.91 5.98 9.11
C PRO A 240 -5.04 6.94 9.47
N GLY A 241 -5.20 7.29 10.74
CA GLY A 241 -6.20 8.25 11.17
C GLY A 241 -5.83 9.68 10.76
N GLU A 242 -6.81 10.59 10.76
CA GLU A 242 -6.66 12.00 10.36
C GLU A 242 -5.49 12.72 11.04
N CYS A 243 -5.24 12.44 12.32
CA CYS A 243 -4.12 13.06 13.04
C CYS A 243 -2.73 12.64 12.52
N VAL A 244 -2.60 11.41 12.00
CA VAL A 244 -1.36 10.92 11.37
C VAL A 244 -1.22 11.52 9.98
N GLN A 245 -2.32 11.58 9.21
CA GLN A 245 -2.33 12.21 7.88
C GLN A 245 -1.90 13.68 7.98
N LYS A 246 -2.50 14.46 8.87
CA LYS A 246 -2.09 15.86 9.13
C LYS A 246 -0.64 15.99 9.58
N ALA A 247 -0.10 15.00 10.29
CA ALA A 247 1.30 15.01 10.70
C ALA A 247 2.25 14.70 9.53
N LEU A 248 1.86 13.80 8.61
CA LEU A 248 2.56 13.54 7.36
C LEU A 248 2.55 14.78 6.46
N ASP A 249 1.39 15.44 6.26
CA ASP A 249 1.30 16.67 5.46
C ASP A 249 2.23 17.77 6.00
N ARG A 250 2.25 17.94 7.33
CA ARG A 250 3.15 18.89 8.00
C ARG A 250 4.60 18.52 7.80
N LEU A 251 4.95 17.24 7.91
CA LEU A 251 6.31 16.76 7.69
C LEU A 251 6.76 16.99 6.25
N ASP A 252 5.91 16.69 5.26
CA ASP A 252 6.22 16.87 3.84
C ASP A 252 6.42 18.34 3.48
N ALA A 253 5.63 19.23 4.07
CA ALA A 253 5.82 20.68 3.93
C ALA A 253 7.19 21.17 4.44
N ARG A 254 7.88 20.40 5.31
CA ARG A 254 9.22 20.76 5.81
C ARG A 254 10.33 20.38 4.84
N PHE A 255 10.16 19.31 4.08
CA PHE A 255 11.16 18.84 3.13
C PHE A 255 11.34 19.79 1.94
N CYS A 256 10.30 20.58 1.63
CA CYS A 256 10.28 21.47 0.46
C CYS A 256 10.65 20.75 -0.85
N LEU A 257 10.36 19.46 -0.94
CA LEU A 257 10.54 18.66 -2.14
C LEU A 257 9.23 18.64 -2.90
N ASN A 258 9.27 19.02 -4.17
CA ASN A 258 8.15 18.89 -5.09
C ASN A 258 8.38 17.63 -5.94
N ILE A 259 8.22 16.47 -5.33
CA ILE A 259 8.31 15.16 -6.00
C ILE A 259 6.96 14.44 -5.94
N SER A 260 6.73 13.54 -6.87
CA SER A 260 5.49 12.78 -7.01
C SER A 260 5.24 11.84 -5.83
N ASP A 261 3.99 11.78 -5.38
CA ASP A 261 3.51 10.84 -4.37
C ASP A 261 3.19 9.44 -4.94
N ILE A 262 3.34 9.25 -6.25
CA ILE A 262 3.29 7.95 -6.93
C ILE A 262 4.66 7.28 -6.74
N MET A 263 4.68 6.10 -6.14
CA MET A 263 5.92 5.46 -5.67
C MET A 263 7.02 5.37 -6.74
N ILE A 264 6.70 4.98 -7.98
CA ILE A 264 7.70 4.85 -9.03
C ILE A 264 8.23 6.22 -9.50
N CYS A 265 7.36 7.21 -9.63
CA CYS A 265 7.72 8.56 -10.08
C CYS A 265 8.54 9.27 -9.00
N GLY A 266 8.05 9.27 -7.76
CA GLY A 266 8.75 9.86 -6.62
C GLY A 266 10.11 9.22 -6.38
N PHE A 267 10.23 7.89 -6.54
CA PHE A 267 11.52 7.21 -6.44
C PHE A 267 12.50 7.65 -7.54
N LEU A 268 12.05 7.76 -8.79
CA LEU A 268 12.89 8.22 -9.90
C LEU A 268 13.36 9.66 -9.69
N GLU A 269 12.43 10.56 -9.36
CA GLU A 269 12.72 11.98 -9.12
C GLU A 269 13.67 12.17 -7.93
N LEU A 270 13.44 11.46 -6.82
CA LEU A 270 14.35 11.47 -5.68
C LEU A 270 15.73 10.96 -6.08
N THR A 271 15.81 9.85 -6.82
CA THR A 271 17.09 9.24 -7.22
C THR A 271 17.90 10.15 -8.13
N VAL A 272 17.28 10.75 -9.14
CA VAL A 272 17.96 11.53 -10.19
C VAL A 272 18.13 12.99 -9.78
N ASN A 273 17.04 13.65 -9.38
CA ASN A 273 17.02 15.11 -9.21
C ASN A 273 17.62 15.53 -7.86
N ILE A 274 17.52 14.68 -6.84
CA ILE A 274 17.97 15.01 -5.48
C ILE A 274 19.25 14.26 -5.12
N MET A 275 19.18 12.92 -5.14
CA MET A 275 20.28 12.08 -4.63
C MET A 275 21.42 11.94 -5.63
N GLN A 276 21.15 12.03 -6.94
CA GLN A 276 22.13 11.81 -8.00
C GLN A 276 22.87 10.48 -7.84
N PHE A 277 22.13 9.43 -7.45
CA PHE A 277 22.64 8.09 -7.15
C PHE A 277 23.61 7.99 -5.95
N GLU A 278 23.81 9.07 -5.18
CA GLU A 278 24.64 9.06 -3.97
C GLU A 278 23.86 8.58 -2.73
N PRO A 279 24.48 7.83 -1.80
CA PRO A 279 23.85 7.44 -0.56
C PRO A 279 23.49 8.66 0.29
N ILE A 280 22.43 8.53 1.10
CA ILE A 280 22.08 9.55 2.10
C ILE A 280 23.19 9.61 3.15
N ARG A 281 23.64 10.83 3.46
CA ARG A 281 24.58 11.06 4.56
C ARG A 281 23.82 11.21 5.88
N TRP A 282 23.85 10.17 6.70
CA TRP A 282 23.28 10.21 8.04
C TRP A 282 24.29 10.81 9.02
N THR A 283 23.94 11.93 9.66
CA THR A 283 24.81 12.70 10.58
C THR A 283 24.40 12.57 12.04
#